data_AF-A0A3G5FHS5-F1
#
_entry.id   AF-A0A3G5FHS5-F1
#
_cell.length_a   1.000
_cell.length_b   1.000
_cell.length_c   1.000
_cell.angle_alpha   90.00
_cell.angle_beta   90.00
_cell.angle_gamma   90.00
#
_symmetry.space_group_name_H-M   'P 1'
#
loop_
_entity.id
_entity.type
_entity.pdbx_description
1 polymer ?
#
loop_
_entity_poly.entity_id
_entity_poly.type
_entity_poly.pdbx_seq_one_letter_code
_entity_poly.pdbx_strand_id
1 'polypeptide(L)' 'MCENVLVLRADDYIARLVISRLLNETNVNLTLFLRDSQHLSIEKNERVNIVKRDVKDFASLNRLMRG' A
#
# COMPACT_ATOMS: atom_id res chain seq x y z
N MET A 1 11.67 -4.61 15.22
CA MET A 1 11.46 -3.35 14.49
C MET A 1 10.36 -3.61 13.47
N CYS A 2 9.30 -2.81 13.46
CA CYS A 2 8.28 -2.90 12.41
C CYS A 2 8.71 -1.97 11.27
N GLU A 3 8.81 -2.50 10.05
CA GLU A 3 9.25 -1.74 8.89
C GLU A 3 8.04 -1.17 8.14
N ASN A 4 8.17 0.04 7.59
CA ASN A 4 7.12 0.68 6.80
C ASN A 4 7.39 0.43 5.32
N VAL A 5 6.45 -0.21 4.64
CA VAL A 5 6.56 -0.60 3.22
C VAL A 5 5.49 0.13 2.41
N LEU A 6 5.92 0.90 1.42
CA LEU A 6 5.04 1.61 0.47
C LEU A 6 4.95 0.83 -0.84
N VAL A 7 3.76 0.40 -1.22
CA VAL A 7 3.48 -0.29 -2.49
C VAL A 7 2.76 0.69 -3.41
N LEU A 8 3.41 1.07 -4.52
CA LEU A 8 2.82 1.89 -5.57
C LEU A 8 2.09 1.02 -6.58
N ARG A 9 0.96 1.50 -7.10
CA ARG A 9 0.11 0.73 -8.02
C ARG A 9 -0.33 -0.61 -7.43
N ALA A 10 -0.89 -0.53 -6.23
CA ALA A 10 -1.34 -1.72 -5.49
C ALA A 10 -2.60 -2.40 -6.09
N ASP A 11 -3.02 -2.01 -7.29
CA ASP A 11 -4.15 -2.54 -8.05
C ASP A 11 -3.80 -3.77 -8.89
N ASP A 12 -2.51 -3.98 -9.19
CA ASP A 12 -2.02 -5.09 -10.01
C ASP A 12 -2.03 -6.46 -9.28
N TYR A 13 -2.15 -7.57 -10.03
CA TYR A 13 -2.21 -8.94 -9.48
C TYR A 13 -0.99 -9.31 -8.63
N ILE A 14 0.21 -8.90 -9.09
CA ILE A 14 1.45 -9.12 -8.36
C ILE A 14 1.46 -8.36 -7.04
N ALA A 15 0.92 -7.13 -7.02
CA ALA A 15 0.85 -6.34 -5.80
C ALA A 15 -0.01 -7.06 -4.75
N ARG A 16 -1.15 -7.63 -5.13
CA ARG A 16 -2.00 -8.41 -4.21
C ARG A 16 -1.25 -9.59 -3.61
N LEU A 17 -0.52 -10.35 -4.43
CA LEU A 17 0.28 -11.48 -3.94
C LEU A 17 1.35 -11.04 -2.95
N VAL A 18 2.07 -9.96 -3.26
CA VAL A 18 3.11 -9.40 -2.39
C VAL A 18 2.51 -8.89 -1.08
N ILE A 19 1.37 -8.18 -1.12
CA ILE A 19 0.66 -7.68 0.06
C ILE A 19 0.26 -8.85 0.97
N SER A 20 -0.32 -9.90 0.41
CA SER A 20 -0.71 -11.09 1.19
C SER A 20 0.49 -11.76 1.87
N ARG A 21 1.62 -11.89 1.16
CA ARG A 21 2.84 -12.45 1.76
C ARG A 21 3.42 -11.55 2.84
N LEU A 22 3.52 -10.25 2.59
CA LEU A 22 4.02 -9.29 3.57
C LEU A 22 3.15 -9.28 4.84
N LEU A 23 1.84 -9.38 4.71
CA LEU A 23 0.95 -9.45 5.87
C LEU A 23 1.07 -10.78 6.65
N ASN A 24 1.25 -11.91 5.96
CA ASN A 24 1.28 -13.21 6.61
C ASN A 24 2.66 -13.62 7.14
N GLU A 25 3.72 -13.25 6.43
CA GLU A 25 5.09 -13.71 6.70
C GLU A 25 5.91 -12.69 7.46
N THR A 26 5.47 -11.42 7.50
CA THR A 26 6.24 -10.33 8.12
C THR A 26 5.38 -9.43 9.00
N ASN A 27 6.05 -8.70 9.90
CA ASN A 27 5.43 -7.69 10.76
C ASN A 27 5.73 -6.28 10.25
N VAL A 28 5.23 -5.98 9.05
CA VAL A 28 5.39 -4.67 8.40
C VAL A 28 4.08 -3.90 8.38
N ASN A 29 4.19 -2.58 8.33
CA ASN A 29 3.07 -1.69 8.04
C ASN A 29 3.06 -1.40 6.55
N LEU A 30 1.93 -1.68 5.90
CA LEU A 30 1.78 -1.49 4.46
C LEU A 30 1.03 -0.21 4.17
N THR A 31 1.61 0.65 3.33
CA THR A 31 0.88 1.75 2.70
C THR A 31 0.68 1.42 1.24
N LEU A 32 -0.57 1.37 0.80
CA LEU A 32 -0.97 1.00 -0.55
C LEU A 32 -1.41 2.25 -1.30
N PHE A 33 -0.66 2.63 -2.32
CA PHE A 33 -0.95 3.81 -3.12
C PHE A 33 -1.70 3.40 -4.40
N LEU A 34 -2.93 3.90 -4.55
CA LEU A 34 -3.85 3.54 -5.63
C LEU A 34 -4.36 4.80 -6.32
N ARG A 35 -4.36 4.80 -7.66
CA ARG A 35 -5.03 5.84 -8.46
C ARG A 35 -6.55 5.65 -8.43
N ASP A 36 -7.00 4.41 -8.57
CA ASP A 36 -8.40 4.04 -8.49
C ASP A 36 -8.55 2.82 -7.56
N SER A 37 -9.45 2.92 -6.61
CA SER A 37 -9.67 1.90 -5.58
C SER A 37 -10.86 0.99 -5.83
N GLN A 38 -11.59 1.23 -6.92
CA GLN A 38 -12.88 0.58 -7.15
C GLN A 38 -12.76 -0.94 -7.25
N HIS A 39 -11.58 -1.46 -7.59
CA HIS A 39 -11.34 -2.89 -7.77
C HIS A 39 -10.57 -3.57 -6.63
N LEU A 40 -10.14 -2.83 -5.61
CA LEU A 40 -9.29 -3.39 -4.55
C LEU A 40 -10.11 -3.69 -3.29
N SER A 41 -10.73 -4.88 -3.27
CA SER A 41 -11.28 -5.50 -2.07
C SER A 41 -10.13 -6.07 -1.23
N ILE A 42 -9.32 -5.20 -0.61
CA ILE A 42 -8.43 -5.63 0.47
C ILE A 42 -9.24 -5.61 1.76
N GLU A 43 -9.29 -6.75 2.43
CA GLU A 43 -9.91 -6.87 3.74
C GLU A 43 -9.28 -5.85 4.70
N LYS A 44 -10.12 -5.13 5.44
CA LYS A 44 -9.64 -4.12 6.39
C LYS A 44 -8.68 -4.77 7.38
N ASN A 45 -7.41 -4.41 7.29
CA ASN A 45 -6.35 -4.89 8.17
C ASN A 45 -5.72 -3.68 8.86
N GLU A 46 -5.55 -3.75 10.18
CA GLU A 46 -5.02 -2.62 10.98
C GLU A 46 -3.60 -2.22 10.59
N ARG A 47 -2.85 -3.12 9.93
CA ARG A 47 -1.50 -2.87 9.41
C ARG A 47 -1.49 -2.38 7.96
N VAL A 48 -2.65 -2.11 7.36
CA VAL A 48 -2.77 -1.65 5.97
C VAL A 48 -3.41 -0.27 5.90
N ASN A 49 -2.65 0.70 5.42
CA ASN A 49 -3.13 2.03 5.10
C ASN A 49 -3.33 2.19 3.59
N ILE A 50 -4.56 2.47 3.15
CA ILE A 50 -4.87 2.64 1.72
C ILE A 50 -4.95 4.12 1.40
N VAL A 51 -4.03 4.60 0.56
CA VAL A 51 -4.00 5.97 0.08
C VAL A 51 -4.48 6.04 -1.37
N LYS A 52 -5.63 6.67 -1.56
CA LYS A 52 -6.25 6.87 -2.88
C LYS A 52 -5.88 8.24 -3.42
N ARG A 53 -4.81 8.32 -4.22
CA ARG A 53 -4.30 9.56 -4.80
C ARG A 53 -3.65 9.25 -6.15
N ASP A 54 -3.68 10.20 -7.09
CA ASP A 54 -2.96 10.05 -8.35
C ASP A 54 -1.45 10.14 -8.12
N VAL A 55 -0.66 9.31 -8.81
CA VAL A 55 0.82 9.32 -8.76
C VAL A 55 1.39 10.66 -9.24
N LYS A 56 0.62 11.42 -10.03
CA LYS A 56 0.97 12.80 -10.43
C LYS A 56 0.99 13.78 -9.26
N ASP A 57 0.43 13.42 -8.11
CA ASP A 57 0.54 14.20 -6.88
C ASP A 57 1.86 13.87 -6.16
N PHE A 58 2.97 14.30 -6.78
CA PHE A 58 4.34 14.08 -6.28
C PHE A 58 4.55 14.61 -4.85
N ALA A 59 3.77 15.63 -4.44
CA ALA A 59 3.79 16.16 -3.08
C ALA A 59 3.26 15.12 -2.06
N SER A 60 2.16 14.45 -2.39
CA SER A 60 1.62 13.35 -1.56
C SER A 60 2.55 12.15 -1.51
N LEU A 61 3.18 11.79 -2.64
CA LEU A 61 4.14 10.69 -2.70
C LEU A 61 5.36 10.93 -1.80
N ASN A 62 5.95 12.13 -1.89
CA ASN A 62 7.12 12.50 -1.08
C ASN A 62 6.79 12.54 0.42
N ARG A 63 5.55 12.87 0.79
CA ARG A 63 5.11 12.83 2.18
C ARG A 63 5.00 11.40 2.72
N LEU A 64 4.50 10.47 1.91
CA LEU A 64 4.35 9.06 2.30
C LEU A 64 5.69 8.30 2.33
N MET A 65 6.63 8.68 1.47
CA MET A 65 7.98 8.11 1.46
C MET A 65 8.83 8.53 2.68
N ARG A 66 8.45 9.60 3.39
CA ARG A 66 9.18 10.11 4.55
C ARG A 66 8.90 9.36 5.86
N GLY A 67 8.03 8.35 5.84
CA GLY A 67 7.84 7.41 6.94
C GLY A 67 6.59 7.67 7.77
#